data_AF-A0AAW0XE53-F1
#
_entry.id   AF-A0AAW0XE53-F1
#
_cell.length_a   1.000
_cell.length_b   1.000
_cell.length_c   1.000
_cell.angle_alpha   90.00
_cell.angle_beta   90.00
_cell.angle_gamma   90.00
#
_symmetry.space_group_name_H-M   'P 1'
#
loop_
_entity.id
_entity.type
_entity.pdbx_description
1 polymer ?
#
loop_
_entity_poly.entity_id
_entity_poly.type
_entity_poly.pdbx_seq_one_letter_code
_entity_poly.pdbx_strand_id
1 'polypeptide(L)'
;AFSGITLPQLTDPQTNDLFLNQSQTAFFGSLGYLGGAVGCCVSAPLVVKLGRRVTLLVTLPIIVASWLSLALSQTVWLILTSRTILGFTNGITFTAAFLYTIEIAHKNIRGILSGIITL
;
A
#
# COMPACT_ATOMS: atom_id res chain seq x y z
N ALA A 1 -5.87 9.16 0.10
CA ALA A 1 -5.40 10.47 0.58
C ALA A 1 -4.12 10.97 -0.14
N PHE A 2 -3.03 10.18 -0.23
CA PHE A 2 -1.76 10.64 -0.83
C PHE A 2 -1.81 11.09 -2.31
N SER A 3 -2.68 10.48 -3.14
CA SER A 3 -2.77 10.85 -4.55
C SER A 3 -3.35 12.25 -4.76
N GLY A 4 -4.14 12.80 -3.83
CA GLY A 4 -4.77 14.12 -3.97
C GLY A 4 -3.80 15.29 -3.84
N ILE A 5 -2.73 15.14 -3.05
CA ILE A 5 -1.68 16.15 -2.89
C ILE A 5 -0.58 16.04 -3.95
N THR A 6 -0.34 14.83 -4.49
CA THR A 6 0.74 14.57 -5.45
C THR A 6 0.31 14.72 -6.90
N LEU A 7 -0.94 14.41 -7.26
CA LEU A 7 -1.48 14.63 -8.61
C LEU A 7 -1.34 16.06 -9.11
N PRO A 8 -1.75 17.11 -8.36
CA PRO A 8 -1.69 18.47 -8.89
C PRO A 8 -0.25 18.94 -9.08
N GLN A 9 0.71 18.44 -8.28
CA GLN A 9 2.13 18.75 -8.42
C GLN A 9 2.76 18.06 -9.66
N LEU A 10 2.30 16.87 -10.02
CA LEU A 10 2.79 16.10 -11.18
C LEU A 10 2.02 16.39 -12.49
N THR A 11 1.00 17.25 -12.42
CA THR A 11 0.17 17.66 -13.57
C THR A 11 0.45 19.11 -13.98
N ASP A 12 1.26 19.86 -13.21
CA ASP A 12 1.56 21.25 -13.50
C ASP A 12 2.64 21.36 -14.60
N PRO A 13 2.32 21.91 -15.79
CA PRO A 13 3.26 22.02 -16.91
C PRO A 13 4.39 23.04 -16.70
N GLN A 14 4.39 23.81 -15.60
CA GLN A 14 5.41 24.83 -15.30
C GLN A 14 6.57 24.30 -14.44
N THR A 15 6.45 23.10 -13.87
CA THR A 15 7.48 22.50 -13.02
C THR A 15 8.39 21.62 -13.87
N ASN A 16 9.71 21.68 -13.67
CA ASN A 16 10.71 20.85 -14.38
C ASN A 16 10.66 19.36 -13.98
N ASP A 17 9.53 18.92 -13.43
CA ASP A 17 9.23 17.59 -12.92
C ASP A 17 8.44 16.76 -13.95
N LEU A 18 8.30 15.48 -13.67
CA LEU A 18 7.63 14.51 -14.55
C LEU A 18 6.17 14.88 -14.82
N PHE A 19 5.88 15.34 -16.04
CA PHE A 19 4.51 15.59 -16.50
C PHE A 19 3.75 14.28 -16.74
N LEU A 20 2.64 14.09 -16.02
CA LEU A 20 1.73 12.96 -16.21
C LEU A 20 0.62 13.30 -17.22
N ASN A 21 0.46 12.46 -18.23
CA ASN A 21 -0.69 12.54 -19.13
C ASN A 21 -1.98 12.11 -18.40
N GLN A 22 -3.15 12.56 -18.85
CA GLN A 22 -4.44 12.31 -18.19
C GLN A 22 -4.74 10.81 -18.00
N SER A 23 -4.35 9.99 -18.96
CA SER A 23 -4.46 8.52 -18.87
C SER A 23 -3.49 7.92 -17.84
N GLN A 24 -2.26 8.44 -17.71
CA GLN A 24 -1.28 7.98 -16.73
C GLN A 24 -1.70 8.32 -15.30
N THR A 25 -2.32 9.49 -15.10
CA THR A 25 -2.93 9.89 -13.83
C THR A 25 -4.05 8.94 -13.40
N ALA A 26 -4.90 8.52 -14.34
CA ALA A 26 -5.95 7.53 -14.06
C ALA A 26 -5.37 6.15 -13.66
N PHE A 27 -4.29 5.72 -14.33
CA PHE A 27 -3.58 4.50 -13.95
C PHE A 27 -2.92 4.64 -12.58
N PHE A 28 -2.33 5.78 -12.24
CA PHE A 28 -1.71 6.02 -10.93
C PHE A 28 -2.70 5.90 -9.78
N GLY A 29 -3.94 6.38 -9.97
CA GLY A 29 -5.03 6.18 -9.02
C GLY A 29 -5.44 4.71 -8.90
N SER A 30 -5.73 4.07 -10.03
CA SER A 30 -6.34 2.72 -10.08
C SER A 30 -5.39 1.59 -9.68
N LEU A 31 -4.13 1.66 -10.12
CA LEU A 31 -3.14 0.60 -9.94
C LEU A 31 -2.74 0.39 -8.48
N GLY A 32 -2.79 1.44 -7.66
CA GLY A 32 -2.60 1.32 -6.22
C GLY A 32 -3.70 0.46 -5.57
N TYR A 33 -4.95 0.67 -5.95
CA TYR A 33 -6.09 -0.12 -5.43
C TYR A 33 -6.08 -1.55 -5.96
N LEU A 34 -5.77 -1.75 -7.25
CA LEU A 34 -5.59 -3.09 -7.83
C LEU A 34 -4.47 -3.86 -7.12
N GLY A 35 -3.31 -3.24 -6.92
CA GLY A 35 -2.21 -3.83 -6.16
C GLY A 35 -2.65 -4.23 -4.76
N GLY A 36 -3.35 -3.33 -4.05
CA GLY A 36 -3.90 -3.60 -2.72
C GLY A 36 -4.88 -4.77 -2.69
N ALA A 37 -5.82 -4.84 -3.64
CA ALA A 37 -6.80 -5.93 -3.72
C ALA A 37 -6.12 -7.30 -3.92
N VAL A 38 -5.15 -7.36 -4.84
CA VAL A 38 -4.35 -8.58 -5.06
C VAL A 38 -3.52 -8.92 -3.83
N GLY A 39 -2.93 -7.91 -3.19
CA GLY A 39 -2.18 -8.04 -1.93
C GLY A 39 -3.03 -8.66 -0.82
N CYS A 40 -4.26 -8.19 -0.63
CA CYS A 40 -5.20 -8.75 0.33
C CYS A 40 -5.52 -10.22 0.03
N CYS A 41 -5.81 -10.58 -1.23
CA CYS A 41 -6.09 -11.97 -1.61
C CYS A 41 -4.90 -12.90 -1.32
N VAL A 42 -3.67 -12.45 -1.63
CA VAL A 42 -2.45 -13.24 -1.41
C VAL A 42 -2.04 -13.28 0.07
N SER A 43 -2.45 -12.28 0.87
CA SER A 43 -2.07 -12.19 2.28
C SER A 43 -2.58 -13.36 3.13
N ALA A 44 -3.78 -13.87 2.84
CA ALA A 44 -4.42 -14.92 3.62
C ALA A 44 -3.56 -16.20 3.74
N PRO A 45 -3.12 -16.85 2.64
CA PRO A 45 -2.23 -18.01 2.74
C PRO A 45 -0.84 -17.64 3.26
N LEU A 46 -0.36 -16.43 2.97
CA LEU A 46 0.98 -15.98 3.36
C LEU A 46 1.11 -15.86 4.88
N VAL A 47 0.12 -15.24 5.51
CA VAL A 47 0.05 -15.06 6.97
C VAL A 47 -0.06 -16.39 7.71
N VAL A 48 -0.77 -17.38 7.12
CA VAL A 48 -0.91 -18.73 7.70
C VAL A 48 0.41 -19.50 7.62
N LYS A 49 1.18 -19.37 6.53
CA LYS A 49 2.44 -20.11 6.34
C LYS A 49 3.64 -19.50 7.05
N LEU A 50 3.83 -18.17 6.95
CA LEU A 50 4.99 -17.47 7.52
C LEU A 50 4.78 -17.03 8.98
N GLY A 51 3.52 -16.96 9.42
CA GLY A 51 3.15 -16.42 10.72
C GLY A 51 2.98 -14.90 10.69
N ARG A 52 2.02 -14.40 11.47
CA ARG A 52 1.59 -12.99 11.48
C ARG A 52 2.71 -12.00 11.76
N ARG A 53 3.52 -12.27 12.80
CA ARG A 53 4.62 -11.37 13.22
C ARG A 53 5.76 -11.32 12.20
N VAL A 54 6.14 -12.45 11.62
CA VAL A 54 7.20 -12.52 10.62
C VAL A 54 6.76 -11.83 9.33
N THR A 55 5.50 -12.02 8.93
CA THR A 55 4.92 -11.34 7.76
C THR A 55 5.01 -9.83 7.90
N LEU A 56 4.67 -9.28 9.08
CA LEU A 56 4.81 -7.84 9.36
C LEU A 56 6.27 -7.34 9.32
N LEU A 57 7.20 -8.11 9.88
CA LEU A 57 8.62 -7.74 9.88
C LEU A 57 9.23 -7.75 8.48
N VAL A 58 8.78 -8.66 7.61
CA VAL A 58 9.26 -8.78 6.22
C VAL A 58 8.65 -7.70 5.32
N THR A 59 7.39 -7.29 5.55
CA THR A 59 6.77 -6.25 4.72
C THR A 59 7.31 -4.85 5.00
N LEU A 60 7.78 -4.59 6.22
CA LEU A 60 8.39 -3.32 6.62
C LEU A 60 9.53 -2.83 5.69
N PRO A 61 10.61 -3.60 5.47
CA PRO A 61 11.68 -3.18 4.57
C PRO A 61 11.22 -3.06 3.12
N ILE A 62 10.23 -3.85 2.67
CA ILE A 62 9.67 -3.77 1.32
C ILE A 62 8.89 -2.46 1.14
N ILE A 63 8.13 -2.04 2.15
CA ILE A 63 7.44 -0.74 2.15
C ILE A 63 8.47 0.39 2.05
N VAL A 64 9.50 0.36 2.90
CA VAL A 64 10.56 1.38 2.90
C VAL A 64 11.26 1.45 1.54
N ALA A 65 11.64 0.30 0.98
CA ALA A 65 12.27 0.22 -0.35
C ALA A 65 11.35 0.75 -1.46
N SER A 66 10.04 0.48 -1.36
CA SER A 66 9.04 0.97 -2.32
C SER A 66 8.88 2.48 -2.24
N TRP A 67 8.88 3.05 -1.03
CA TRP A 67 8.87 4.50 -0.81
C TRP A 67 10.16 5.17 -1.31
N LEU A 68 11.33 4.57 -1.06
CA LEU A 68 12.59 5.06 -1.61
C LEU A 68 12.58 5.04 -3.15
N SER A 69 12.09 3.95 -3.74
CA SER A 69 12.00 3.81 -5.20
C SER A 69 11.04 4.84 -5.81
N LEU A 70 9.97 5.19 -5.10
CA LEU A 70 9.05 6.25 -5.49
C LEU A 70 9.72 7.63 -5.40
N ALA A 71 10.50 7.90 -4.35
CA ALA A 71 11.20 9.16 -4.15
C ALA A 71 12.35 9.40 -5.14
N LEU A 72 13.07 8.34 -5.52
CA LEU A 72 14.15 8.37 -6.51
C LEU A 72 13.64 8.26 -7.96
N SER A 73 12.32 8.37 -8.17
CA SER A 73 11.74 8.08 -9.46
C SER A 73 12.00 9.17 -10.49
N GLN A 74 12.63 8.78 -11.60
CA GLN A 74 12.94 9.67 -12.73
C GLN A 74 12.07 9.41 -13.96
N THR A 75 11.15 8.44 -13.91
CA THR A 75 10.27 8.12 -15.03
C THR A 75 8.86 7.77 -14.54
N VAL A 76 7.86 8.14 -15.34
CA VAL A 76 6.44 7.86 -15.03
C VAL A 76 6.19 6.37 -14.80
N TRP A 77 6.83 5.49 -15.57
CA TRP A 77 6.71 4.03 -15.41
C TRP A 77 7.25 3.53 -14.07
N LEU A 78 8.33 4.14 -13.57
CA LEU A 78 8.90 3.76 -12.28
C LEU A 78 8.03 4.25 -11.11
N ILE A 79 7.38 5.41 -11.23
CA ILE A 79 6.33 5.86 -10.31
C ILE A 79 5.17 4.86 -10.29
N LEU A 80 4.74 4.42 -11.47
CA LEU A 80 3.58 3.52 -11.60
C LEU A 80 3.84 2.13 -11.01
N THR A 81 5.02 1.58 -11.26
CA THR A 81 5.44 0.27 -10.74
C THR A 81 5.74 0.30 -9.24
N SER A 82 6.41 1.34 -8.73
CA SER A 82 6.58 1.52 -7.29
C SER A 82 5.23 1.66 -6.58
N ARG A 83 4.24 2.29 -7.22
CA ARG A 83 2.87 2.42 -6.68
C ARG A 83 2.12 1.09 -6.62
N THR A 84 2.22 0.24 -7.64
CA THR A 84 1.59 -1.10 -7.60
C THR A 84 2.21 -1.97 -6.52
N ILE A 85 3.54 -1.97 -6.42
CA ILE A 85 4.29 -2.73 -5.42
C ILE A 85 3.91 -2.24 -4.02
N LEU A 86 3.93 -0.92 -3.80
CA LEU A 86 3.53 -0.32 -2.54
C LEU A 86 2.10 -0.69 -2.17
N GLY A 87 1.16 -0.62 -3.13
CA GLY A 87 -0.23 -1.04 -2.92
C GLY A 87 -0.33 -2.51 -2.49
N PHE A 88 0.37 -3.39 -3.19
CA PHE A 88 0.41 -4.83 -2.90
C PHE A 88 0.97 -5.13 -1.50
N THR A 89 2.13 -4.57 -1.16
CA THR A 89 2.74 -4.78 0.16
C THR A 89 1.90 -4.16 1.28
N ASN A 90 1.26 -3.02 1.03
CA ASN A 90 0.38 -2.38 2.00
C ASN A 90 -0.88 -3.22 2.26
N GLY A 91 -1.47 -3.83 1.23
CA GLY A 91 -2.59 -4.78 1.38
C GLY A 91 -2.23 -5.95 2.29
N ILE A 92 -1.06 -6.58 2.08
CA ILE A 92 -0.57 -7.67 2.93
C ILE A 92 -0.35 -7.21 4.37
N THR A 93 0.27 -6.04 4.54
CA THR A 93 0.59 -5.49 5.87
C THR A 93 -0.67 -5.17 6.65
N PHE A 94 -1.67 -4.58 5.99
CA PHE A 94 -2.94 -4.24 6.63
C PHE A 94 -3.67 -5.49 7.13
N THR A 95 -3.76 -6.54 6.30
CA THR A 95 -4.37 -7.81 6.71
C THR A 95 -3.59 -8.49 7.84
N ALA A 96 -2.26 -8.54 7.76
CA ALA A 96 -1.43 -9.13 8.80
C ALA A 96 -1.53 -8.35 10.13
N ALA A 97 -1.56 -7.03 10.08
CA ALA A 97 -1.70 -6.17 11.26
C ALA A 97 -3.08 -6.30 11.91
N PHE A 98 -4.15 -6.33 11.12
CA PHE A 98 -5.50 -6.56 11.60
C PHE A 98 -5.63 -7.91 12.31
N LEU A 99 -5.13 -8.97 11.69
CA LEU A 99 -5.13 -10.32 12.25
C LEU A 99 -4.32 -10.39 13.54
N TYR A 100 -3.11 -9.84 13.56
CA TYR A 100 -2.26 -9.80 14.75
C TYR A 100 -2.96 -9.09 15.93
N THR A 101 -3.61 -7.96 15.64
CA THR A 101 -4.33 -7.17 16.64
C THR A 101 -5.51 -7.94 17.24
N ILE A 102 -6.28 -8.66 16.42
CA ILE A 102 -7.39 -9.51 16.90
C ILE A 102 -6.90 -10.68 17.75
N GLU A 103 -5.73 -11.24 17.42
CA GLU A 103 -5.13 -12.35 18.15
C GLU A 103 -4.76 -11.97 19.58
N ILE A 104 -4.15 -10.79 19.75
CA ILE A 104 -3.70 -10.27 21.05
C ILE A 104 -4.87 -9.71 21.87
N ALA A 105 -5.95 -9.28 21.22
CA ALA A 105 -7.10 -8.70 21.89
C ALA A 105 -7.82 -9.72 22.81
N HIS A 106 -8.10 -9.30 24.04
CA HIS A 106 -8.91 -10.05 25.00
C HIS A 106 -10.31 -10.34 24.44
N LYS A 107 -10.85 -11.52 24.75
CA LYS A 107 -12.10 -12.07 24.19
C LYS A 107 -13.29 -11.10 24.22
N ASN A 108 -13.37 -10.21 25.21
CA ASN A 108 -14.45 -9.24 25.40
C ASN A 108 -14.35 -7.97 24.54
N ILE A 109 -13.17 -7.62 24.03
CA ILE A 109 -12.95 -6.36 23.27
C ILE A 109 -12.70 -6.59 21.78
N ARG A 110 -12.63 -7.84 21.32
CA ARG A 110 -12.35 -8.19 19.91
C ARG A 110 -13.32 -7.55 18.92
N GLY A 111 -14.62 -7.48 19.26
CA GLY A 111 -15.63 -6.87 18.41
C GLY A 111 -15.45 -5.36 18.25
N ILE A 112 -15.18 -4.66 19.36
CA ILE A 112 -14.93 -3.21 19.37
C ILE A 112 -13.65 -2.89 18.61
N LEU A 113 -12.57 -3.65 18.85
CA LEU A 113 -11.28 -3.44 18.22
C LEU A 113 -11.34 -3.71 16.71
N SER A 114 -12.03 -4.77 16.30
CA SER A 114 -12.30 -5.05 14.89
C SER A 114 -13.13 -3.93 14.24
N GLY A 115 -14.12 -3.39 14.95
CA GLY A 115 -14.93 -2.27 14.48
C GLY A 115 -14.11 -1.00 14.25
N ILE A 116 -13.22 -0.65 15.19
CA ILE A 116 -12.35 0.53 15.10
C ILE A 116 -11.36 0.42 13.93
N ILE A 117 -10.82 -0.77 13.66
CA ILE A 117 -9.83 -0.94 12.58
C ILE A 117 -10.50 -0.97 11.18
N THR A 118 -11.77 -1.37 11.12
CA THR A 118 -12.52 -1.45 9.85
C THR A 118 -13.14 -0.10 9.46
N LEU A 119 -13.40 0.79 10.43
CA LEU A 119 -13.91 2.15 10.23
C LEU A 119 -12.82 3.11 9.72
#